data_AF-A0A939WYA9-F1
#
_entry.id   AF-A0A939WYA9-F1
#
_cell.length_a   1.000
_cell.length_b   1.000
_cell.length_c   1.000
_cell.angle_alpha   90.00
_cell.angle_beta   90.00
_cell.angle_gamma   90.00
#
_symmetry.space_group_name_H-M   'P 1'
#
loop_
_entity.id
_entity.type
_entity.pdbx_description
1 polymer ?
#
loop_
_entity_poly.entity_id
_entity_poly.type
_entity_poly.pdbx_seq_one_letter_code
_entity_poly.pdbx_strand_id
1 'polypeptide(L)' 'MDDFQNILEHGINFGRGGDKPKDDGKVKTKAKKKQYITGAHGSGSARQKAKYREQRANRHK' A
#
# COMPACT_ATOMS: atom_id res chain seq x y z
N MET A 1 18.88 -41.46 -14.75
CA MET A 1 20.26 -40.95 -14.69
C MET A 1 20.31 -39.57 -15.32
N ASP A 2 19.26 -38.76 -15.13
CA ASP A 2 18.97 -37.77 -16.16
C ASP A 2 18.87 -36.36 -15.60
N ASP A 3 18.59 -36.16 -14.32
CA ASP A 3 18.42 -34.79 -13.80
C ASP A 3 19.73 -33.99 -13.82
N PHE A 4 20.86 -34.60 -13.44
CA PHE A 4 22.15 -33.89 -13.40
C PHE A 4 22.71 -33.64 -14.80
N GLN A 5 22.56 -34.61 -15.72
CA GLN A 5 22.92 -34.44 -17.13
C GLN A 5 22.00 -33.41 -17.82
N ASN A 6 20.69 -33.47 -17.57
CA ASN A 6 19.69 -32.56 -18.16
C ASN A 6 19.90 -31.11 -17.67
N ILE A 7 20.28 -30.90 -16.40
CA ILE A 7 20.70 -29.58 -15.91
C ILE A 7 21.99 -29.09 -16.59
N LEU A 8 22.95 -29.97 -16.85
CA LEU A 8 24.21 -29.62 -17.52
C LEU A 8 24.00 -29.25 -18.99
N GLU A 9 23.11 -29.97 -19.69
CA GLU A 9 22.84 -29.79 -21.12
C GLU A 9 21.84 -28.66 -21.43
N HIS A 10 20.76 -28.53 -20.64
CA HIS A 10 19.69 -27.56 -20.88
C HIS A 10 19.76 -26.31 -19.99
N GLY A 11 20.58 -26.33 -18.94
CA GLY A 11 20.74 -25.22 -17.99
C GLY A 11 19.59 -25.08 -17.00
N ILE A 12 19.83 -24.40 -15.87
CA ILE A 12 18.80 -24.15 -14.85
C ILE A 12 17.85 -23.05 -15.34
N ASN A 13 16.58 -23.40 -15.56
CA ASN A 13 15.54 -22.44 -15.92
C ASN A 13 14.92 -21.83 -14.65
N PHE A 14 15.25 -20.57 -14.35
CA PHE A 14 14.55 -19.81 -13.33
C PHE A 14 13.16 -19.43 -13.87
N GLY A 15 12.18 -20.30 -13.62
CA GLY A 15 10.79 -20.01 -13.95
C GLY A 15 10.40 -18.61 -13.49
N ARG A 16 9.53 -17.93 -14.24
CA ARG A 16 9.04 -16.61 -13.91
C ARG A 16 8.44 -16.67 -12.50
N GLY A 17 9.06 -15.92 -11.58
CA GLY A 17 8.69 -15.90 -10.16
C GLY A 17 7.18 -15.87 -9.97
N GLY A 18 6.72 -16.63 -8.97
CA GLY A 18 5.32 -16.97 -8.74
C GLY A 18 4.35 -15.79 -8.76
N ASP A 19 3.05 -16.13 -8.76
CA ASP A 19 1.93 -15.20 -8.86
C ASP A 19 2.23 -13.86 -8.18
N LYS A 20 2.33 -12.79 -8.98
CA LYS A 20 2.52 -11.44 -8.44
C LYS A 20 1.43 -11.22 -7.39
N PRO A 21 1.76 -10.67 -6.21
CA PRO A 21 0.74 -10.38 -5.20
C PRO A 21 -0.39 -9.61 -5.88
N LYS A 22 -1.63 -10.12 -5.76
CA LYS A 22 -2.79 -9.49 -6.37
C LYS A 22 -2.78 -8.02 -5.96
N ASP A 23 -2.72 -7.14 -6.94
CA ASP A 23 -2.73 -5.70 -6.71
C ASP A 23 -3.99 -5.40 -5.90
N ASP A 24 -3.84 -4.99 -4.64
CA ASP A 24 -4.89 -4.76 -3.64
C ASP A 24 -5.90 -3.66 -4.05
N GLY A 25 -5.96 -3.27 -5.33
CA GLY A 25 -6.77 -2.15 -5.84
C GLY A 25 -6.39 -0.81 -5.23
N LYS A 26 -5.34 -0.78 -4.40
CA LYS A 26 -4.75 0.41 -3.77
C LYS A 26 -3.89 1.11 -4.81
N VAL A 27 -4.53 1.57 -5.87
CA VAL A 27 -3.93 2.50 -6.82
C VAL A 27 -3.46 3.71 -6.04
N LYS A 28 -2.13 3.90 -5.94
CA LYS A 28 -1.49 4.99 -5.19
C LYS A 28 -1.60 6.32 -5.94
N THR A 29 -2.79 6.67 -6.44
CA THR A 29 -2.99 7.93 -7.17
C THR A 29 -2.90 9.13 -6.24
N LYS A 30 -2.49 10.28 -6.79
CA LYS A 30 -2.52 11.56 -6.06
C LYS A 30 -3.93 11.83 -5.50
N ALA A 31 -4.98 11.49 -6.25
CA ALA A 31 -6.37 11.65 -5.84
C ALA A 31 -6.74 10.81 -4.60
N LYS A 32 -6.45 9.50 -4.60
CA LYS A 32 -6.73 8.63 -3.44
C LYS A 32 -5.89 9.01 -2.21
N LYS A 33 -4.63 9.43 -2.40
CA LYS A 33 -3.80 9.98 -1.31
C LYS A 33 -4.39 11.27 -0.74
N LYS A 34 -4.86 12.19 -1.61
CA LYS A 34 -5.53 13.43 -1.18
C LYS A 34 -6.80 13.12 -0.39
N GLN A 35 -7.61 12.16 -0.84
CA GLN A 35 -8.82 11.73 -0.13
C GLN A 35 -8.53 11.22 1.29
N TYR A 36 -7.43 10.49 1.51
CA TYR A 36 -6.99 10.07 2.85
C TYR A 36 -6.55 11.26 3.74
N ILE A 37 -5.85 12.24 3.15
CA ILE A 37 -5.32 13.42 3.85
C ILE A 37 -6.43 14.41 4.23
N THR A 38 -7.33 14.70 3.29
CA THR A 38 -8.45 15.62 3.52
C THR A 38 -9.57 14.95 4.31
N GLY A 39 -9.69 13.62 4.19
CA GLY A 39 -10.73 12.82 4.81
C GLY A 39 -12.09 13.06 4.14
N ALA A 40 -12.92 12.04 4.04
CA ALA A 40 -14.35 12.24 3.81
C ALA A 40 -14.99 12.84 5.07
N HIS A 41 -16.15 13.48 4.94
CA HIS A 41 -16.91 13.96 6.10
C HIS A 41 -17.22 12.80 7.05
N GLY A 42 -17.00 12.98 8.35
CA GLY A 42 -17.17 11.91 9.35
C GLY A 42 -16.08 10.82 9.37
N SER A 43 -15.08 10.88 8.49
CA SER A 43 -13.94 9.94 8.53
C SER A 43 -13.07 10.11 9.78
N GLY A 44 -12.27 9.08 10.12
CA GLY A 44 -11.33 9.14 11.25
C GLY A 44 -10.38 10.34 11.18
N SER A 45 -9.85 10.64 9.98
CA SER A 45 -9.03 11.82 9.72
C SER A 45 -9.77 13.14 10.01
N ALA A 46 -11.07 13.22 9.70
CA ALA A 46 -11.90 14.40 9.96
C ALA A 46 -12.11 14.63 11.47
N ARG A 47 -12.40 13.56 12.22
CA ARG A 47 -12.53 13.58 13.69
C ARG A 47 -11.24 14.03 14.37
N GLN A 48 -10.10 13.53 13.89
CA GLN A 48 -8.79 13.93 14.40
C GLN A 48 -8.50 15.41 14.16
N LYS A 49 -8.82 15.93 12.98
CA LYS A 49 -8.70 17.38 12.68
C LYS A 49 -9.65 18.25 13.52
N ALA A 50 -10.83 17.76 13.88
CA ALA A 50 -11.74 18.48 14.79
C ALA A 50 -11.13 18.59 16.20
N LYS A 51 -10.62 17.48 16.74
CA LYS A 51 -9.93 17.44 18.05
C LYS A 51 -8.79 18.45 18.15
N TYR A 52 -7.91 18.54 17.15
CA TYR A 52 -6.82 19.52 17.17
C TYR A 52 -7.29 20.98 17.09
N ARG A 53 -8.43 21.24 16.44
CA ARG A 53 -9.03 22.58 16.38
C ARG A 53 -9.56 23.01 17.74
N GLU A 54 -10.25 22.12 18.44
CA GLU A 54 -10.73 22.36 19.81
C GLU A 54 -9.56 22.60 20.77
N GLN A 55 -8.53 21.75 20.72
CA GLN A 55 -7.32 21.93 21.54
C GLN A 55 -6.66 23.29 21.28
N ARG A 56 -6.53 23.69 20.02
CA ARG A 56 -5.93 24.98 19.64
C ARG A 56 -6.73 26.15 20.17
N ALA A 57 -8.06 26.09 20.14
CA ALA A 57 -8.95 27.11 20.69
C ALA A 57 -8.82 27.19 22.23
N ASN A 58 -8.67 26.04 22.89
CA ASN A 58 -8.50 25.98 24.35
C ASN A 58 -7.11 26.40 24.84
N ARG A 59 -6.11 26.58 23.97
CA ARG A 59 -4.78 27.09 24.38
C ARG A 59 -4.79 28.56 24.83
N HIS A 60 -5.83 29.29 24.46
CA HIS A 60 -5.98 30.72 24.77
C HIS A 60 -7.15 30.97 25.74
N LYS A 61 -7.67 29.91 26.35
CA LYS A 61 -8.55 29.96 27.52
C LYS A 61 -7.71 29.65 28.75
#